data_AF-L8JJD3-F1
#
_entry.id   AF-L8JJD3-F1
#
_cell.length_a   1.000
_cell.length_b   1.000
_cell.length_c   1.000
_cell.angle_alpha   90.00
_cell.angle_beta   90.00
_cell.angle_gamma   90.00
#
_symmetry.space_group_name_H-M   'P 1'
#
loop_
_entity.id
_entity.type
_entity.pdbx_description
1 polymer ?
#
loop_
_entity_poly.entity_id
_entity_poly.type
_entity_poly.pdbx_seq_one_letter_code
_entity_poly.pdbx_strand_id
1 'polypeptide(L)' 'MKQITLNIADNKFKAFLEFIKTLDYVKVKDEGDSKESPYDPEFVAKIEESREQYKKGEFISVEKKDIKSFLGL' A
#
# COMPACT_ATOMS: atom_id res chain seq x y z
N MET A 1 22.83 19.73 -4.90
CA MET A 1 22.72 18.38 -4.29
C MET A 1 23.98 17.61 -4.63
N LYS A 2 24.58 16.89 -3.68
CA LYS A 2 25.79 16.09 -3.90
C LYS A 2 25.36 14.63 -4.05
N GLN A 3 25.70 13.99 -5.16
CA GLN A 3 25.39 12.58 -5.45
C GLN A 3 26.69 11.83 -5.70
N ILE A 4 26.76 10.59 -5.23
CA ILE A 4 27.91 9.70 -5.40
C ILE A 4 27.40 8.40 -6.02
N THR A 5 28.03 7.97 -7.12
CA THR A 5 27.76 6.69 -7.77
C THR A 5 28.95 5.77 -7.53
N LEU A 6 28.71 4.59 -6.95
CA LEU A 6 29.75 3.58 -6.71
C LEU A 6 29.51 2.37 -7.63
N ASN A 7 30.60 1.84 -8.17
CA ASN A 7 30.62 0.52 -8.79
C ASN A 7 31.09 -0.51 -7.76
N ILE A 8 30.25 -1.51 -7.49
CA ILE A 8 30.50 -2.56 -6.50
C ILE A 8 30.31 -3.89 -7.19
N ALA A 9 31.23 -4.83 -6.99
CA ALA A 9 31.08 -6.19 -7.48
C ALA A 9 29.83 -6.85 -6.87
N ASP A 10 29.05 -7.59 -7.68
CA ASP A 10 27.77 -8.19 -7.28
C ASP A 10 27.87 -9.04 -6.00
N ASN A 11 28.97 -9.79 -5.85
CA ASN A 11 29.20 -10.64 -4.68
C ASN A 11 29.43 -9.85 -3.37
N LYS A 12 29.69 -8.54 -3.45
CA LYS A 12 29.90 -7.64 -2.31
C LYS A 12 28.73 -6.68 -2.10
N PHE A 13 27.81 -6.59 -3.06
CA PHE A 13 26.68 -5.65 -3.02
C PHE A 13 25.81 -5.86 -1.78
N LYS A 14 25.45 -7.12 -1.47
CA LYS A 14 24.63 -7.45 -0.30
C LYS A 14 25.30 -7.04 1.02
N ALA A 15 26.56 -7.39 1.20
CA ALA A 15 27.32 -7.05 2.41
C ALA A 15 27.46 -5.52 2.57
N PHE A 16 27.67 -4.81 1.46
CA PHE A 16 27.71 -3.35 1.46
C PHE A 16 26.36 -2.73 1.83
N LEU A 17 25.25 -3.22 1.27
CA LEU A 17 23.91 -2.76 1.64
C LEU A 17 23.61 -2.99 3.12
N GLU A 18 23.95 -4.17 3.66
CA GLU A 18 23.76 -4.47 5.08
C GLU A 18 24.59 -3.55 5.97
N PHE A 19 25.85 -3.30 5.61
CA PHE A 19 26.71 -2.34 6.31
C PHE A 19 26.16 -0.91 6.26
N ILE A 20 25.73 -0.44 5.09
CA ILE A 20 25.21 0.92 4.95
C ILE A 20 23.89 1.09 5.71
N LYS A 21 23.08 0.04 5.81
CA LYS A 21 21.83 0.04 6.60
C LYS A 21 22.07 0.15 8.11
N THR A 22 23.26 -0.18 8.63
CA THR A 22 23.57 0.02 10.07
C THR A 22 23.95 1.46 10.41
N LEU A 23 24.18 2.32 9.41
CA LEU A 23 24.52 3.72 9.64
C LEU A 23 23.24 4.53 9.87
N ASP A 24 23.08 5.10 11.07
CA ASP A 24 21.87 5.87 11.46
C ASP A 24 21.50 7.04 10.53
N TYR A 25 22.46 7.53 9.76
CA TYR A 25 22.28 8.67 8.84
C TYR A 25 22.01 8.25 7.39
N VAL A 26 21.93 6.95 7.09
CA VAL A 26 21.66 6.47 5.74
C VAL A 26 20.23 5.95 5.60
N LYS A 27 19.43 6.65 4.81
CA LYS A 27 18.10 6.21 4.40
C LYS A 27 18.19 5.58 3.01
N VAL A 28 18.26 4.26 2.95
CA VAL A 28 18.07 3.53 1.70
C VAL A 28 16.60 3.70 1.31
N LYS A 29 16.35 4.44 0.22
CA LYS A 29 15.02 4.50 -0.39
C LYS A 29 14.89 3.27 -1.27
N ASP A 30 14.40 2.16 -0.71
CA ASP A 30 13.82 1.11 -1.54
C ASP A 30 12.56 1.69 -2.19
N GLU A 31 12.39 1.56 -3.51
CA GLU A 31 11.17 1.96 -4.24
C GLU A 31 9.90 1.17 -3.79
N GLY A 32 10.00 0.39 -2.71
CA GLY A 32 8.92 -0.35 -2.06
C GLY A 32 8.65 0.03 -0.60
N ASP A 33 9.19 1.14 -0.09
CA ASP A 33 8.88 1.67 1.26
C ASP A 33 7.53 2.41 1.29
N SER A 34 6.51 1.83 0.64
CA SER A 34 5.12 2.11 1.00
C SER A 34 4.87 1.39 2.32
N LYS A 35 5.17 2.07 3.43
CA LYS A 35 4.77 1.62 4.78
C LYS A 35 3.25 1.76 4.99
N GLU A 36 2.46 1.35 4.01
CA GLU A 36 1.07 0.97 4.21
C GLU A 36 1.10 -0.54 4.25
N SER A 37 0.88 -1.11 5.44
CA SER A 37 0.64 -2.54 5.56
C SER A 37 -0.40 -2.90 4.48
N PRO A 38 -0.20 -3.92 3.62
CA PRO A 38 -1.18 -4.28 2.59
C PRO A 38 -2.53 -4.73 3.17
N TYR A 39 -2.62 -4.79 4.51
CA TYR A 39 -3.77 -5.15 5.31
C TYR A 39 -4.16 -3.98 6.22
N ASP A 40 -5.33 -3.39 5.94
CA ASP A 40 -5.96 -2.37 6.77
C ASP A 40 -7.13 -3.00 7.54
N PRO A 41 -7.04 -3.15 8.88
CA PRO A 41 -8.06 -3.84 9.66
C PRO A 41 -9.40 -3.09 9.69
N GLU A 42 -9.39 -1.75 9.63
CA GLU A 42 -10.61 -0.95 9.57
C GLU A 42 -11.36 -1.16 8.25
N PHE A 43 -10.63 -1.24 7.13
CA PHE A 43 -11.17 -1.58 5.83
C PHE A 43 -11.79 -2.98 5.83
N VAL A 44 -11.08 -3.98 6.37
CA VAL A 44 -11.59 -5.36 6.44
C VAL A 44 -12.88 -5.44 7.26
N ALA A 45 -12.93 -4.75 8.42
CA ALA A 45 -14.13 -4.68 9.24
C ALA A 45 -15.32 -4.07 8.48
N LYS A 46 -15.11 -3.00 7.70
CA LYS A 46 -16.17 -2.40 6.85
C LYS A 46 -16.66 -3.36 5.77
N ILE A 47 -15.78 -4.16 5.17
CA ILE A 47 -16.16 -5.16 4.18
C ILE A 47 -17.00 -6.28 4.81
N GLU A 48 -16.63 -6.74 6.01
CA GLU A 48 -17.41 -7.75 6.74
C GLU A 48 -18.80 -7.22 7.11
N GLU A 49 -18.90 -6.00 7.62
CA GLU A 49 -20.17 -5.36 7.94
C GLU A 49 -21.08 -5.25 6.70
N SER A 50 -20.54 -4.81 5.56
CA SER A 50 -21.29 -4.72 4.31
C SER A 50 -21.80 -6.10 3.84
N ARG A 51 -21.02 -7.17 4.02
CA ARG A 51 -21.47 -8.55 3.73
C ARG A 51 -22.62 -8.98 4.62
N GLU A 52 -22.61 -8.60 5.90
CA GLU A 52 -23.72 -8.88 6.81
C GLU A 52 -24.98 -8.09 6.45
N GLN A 53 -24.86 -6.80 6.14
CA GLN A 53 -25.97 -5.96 5.67
C GLN A 53 -26.62 -6.58 4.42
N TYR A 54 -25.83 -7.05 3.46
CA TYR A 54 -26.36 -7.74 2.27
C TYR A 54 -27.15 -9.01 2.63
N LYS A 55 -26.64 -9.84 3.55
CA LYS A 55 -27.35 -11.05 4.02
C LYS A 55 -28.66 -10.72 4.73
N LYS A 56 -28.71 -9.60 5.47
CA LYS A 56 -29.90 -9.10 6.17
C LYS A 56 -30.90 -8.40 5.23
N GLY A 57 -30.53 -8.16 3.97
CA GLY A 57 -31.35 -7.43 3.01
C GLY A 57 -31.26 -5.91 3.14
N GLU A 58 -30.29 -5.39 3.91
CA GLU A 58 -30.03 -3.97 4.13
C GLU A 58 -29.18 -3.40 2.98
N PHE A 59 -29.65 -3.57 1.74
CA PHE A 59 -28.99 -3.02 0.55
C PHE A 59 -30.00 -2.36 -0.37
N ILE A 60 -29.48 -1.47 -1.22
CA ILE A 60 -30.24 -0.83 -2.28
C ILE A 60 -29.81 -1.41 -3.63
N SER A 61 -30.78 -1.64 -4.50
CA SER A 61 -30.53 -2.04 -5.89
C SER A 61 -30.85 -0.86 -6.78
N VAL A 62 -29.88 -0.47 -7.60
CA VAL A 62 -30.00 0.67 -8.53
C VAL A 62 -29.75 0.16 -9.94
N GLU A 63 -30.57 0.58 -10.89
CA GLU A 63 -30.35 0.24 -12.30
C GLU A 63 -29.08 0.93 -12.82
N LYS A 64 -28.39 0.26 -13.76
CA LYS A 64 -27.11 0.77 -14.30
C LYS A 64 -27.20 2.17 -14.88
N LYS A 65 -28.36 2.54 -15.41
CA LYS A 65 -28.62 3.85 -16.02
C LYS A 65 -28.69 4.97 -14.98
N ASP A 66 -29.08 4.64 -13.75
CA ASP A 66 -29.36 5.60 -12.67
C ASP A 66 -28.21 5.72 -11.66
N ILE A 67 -27.16 4.89 -11.79
CA ILE A 67 -25.98 4.90 -10.91
C ILE A 67 -25.38 6.32 -10.78
N LYS A 68 -25.27 7.07 -11.89
CA LYS A 68 -24.69 8.42 -11.87
C LYS A 68 -25.52 9.38 -11.02
N SER A 69 -26.84 9.38 -11.24
CA SER A 69 -27.79 10.19 -10.47
C SER A 69 -27.77 9.81 -8.99
N PHE A 70 -27.77 8.51 -8.70
CA PHE A 70 -27.72 7.99 -7.34
C PHE A 70 -26.45 8.41 -6.58
N LEU A 71 -25.29 8.44 -7.26
CA LEU A 71 -24.02 8.83 -6.66
C LEU A 71 -23.79 10.36 -6.65
N GLY A 72 -24.70 11.15 -7.24
CA GLY A 72 -24.53 12.60 -7.36
C GLY A 72 -23.36 13.02 -8.26
N LEU A 73 -23.04 12.20 -9.27
CA LEU A 73 -21.93 12.37 -10.21
C LEU A 73 -22.38 12.82 -11.61
#